data_AF-A0A511JL63-F1
#
_entry.id   AF-A0A511JL63-F1
#
_cell.length_a   1.000
_cell.length_b   1.000
_cell.length_c   1.000
_cell.angle_alpha   90.00
_cell.angle_beta   90.00
_cell.angle_gamma   90.00
#
_symmetry.space_group_name_H-M   'P 1'
#
loop_
_entity.id
_entity.type
_entity.pdbx_description
1 polymer ?
#
loop_
_entity_poly.entity_id
_entity_poly.type
_entity_poly.pdbx_seq_one_letter_code
_entity_poly.pdbx_strand_id
1 'polypeptide(L)'
;MPKVTEEYRVARRDEIADAALRAFRRKGFQATSMAEIIAESGLSAGAIYGHYPSKDAIIVDVASRVVGNRILDVERLARTEPLAPPPTIPRLLIGGMLGALGNPAIMLQLWGEGVTDPAVRTVAHDVIVRLRGALAEYTSLWHQRTHGTPPDEADVLAAEQAPLLISAVQGFVVQSAIVPDFDPEAYLRAVEKYLPR
;
A
#
# COMPACT_ATOMS: atom_id res chain seq x y z
N MET A 1 33.40 -2.75 -19.92
CA MET A 1 31.93 -2.66 -19.77
C MET A 1 31.62 -1.42 -18.94
N PRO A 2 30.64 -0.57 -19.32
CA PRO A 2 30.24 0.54 -18.44
C PRO A 2 29.68 -0.06 -17.15
N LYS A 3 30.07 0.46 -15.98
CA LYS A 3 29.42 0.10 -14.71
C LYS A 3 27.96 0.55 -14.81
N VAL A 4 27.04 -0.41 -14.76
CA VAL A 4 25.62 -0.13 -14.56
C VAL A 4 25.51 0.69 -13.26
N THR A 5 25.00 1.91 -13.36
CA THR A 5 24.80 2.78 -12.18
C THR A 5 23.64 2.24 -11.35
N GLU A 6 23.63 2.52 -10.04
CA GLU A 6 22.49 2.13 -9.20
C GLU A 6 21.19 2.79 -9.68
N GLU A 7 21.28 4.02 -10.20
CA GLU A 7 20.17 4.73 -10.85
C GLU A 7 19.59 3.95 -12.04
N TYR A 8 20.44 3.39 -12.91
CA TYR A 8 19.96 2.55 -14.01
C TYR A 8 19.29 1.27 -13.48
N ARG A 9 19.85 0.67 -12.42
CA ARG A 9 19.31 -0.56 -11.81
C ARG A 9 17.93 -0.32 -11.20
N VAL A 10 17.74 0.81 -10.52
CA VAL A 10 16.46 1.25 -9.95
C VAL A 10 15.46 1.53 -11.06
N ALA A 11 15.82 2.36 -12.05
CA ALA A 11 14.93 2.67 -13.18
C ALA A 11 14.46 1.40 -13.91
N ARG A 12 15.34 0.41 -14.09
CA ARG A 12 14.97 -0.87 -14.70
C ARG A 12 14.02 -1.69 -13.83
N ARG A 13 14.23 -1.72 -12.51
CA ARG A 13 13.29 -2.37 -11.58
C ARG A 13 11.93 -1.71 -11.62
N ASP A 14 11.87 -0.39 -11.78
CA ASP A 14 10.64 0.39 -11.91
C ASP A 14 9.86 0.00 -13.16
N GLU A 15 10.52 -0.04 -14.33
CA GLU A 15 9.92 -0.46 -15.59
C GLU A 15 9.32 -1.88 -15.51
N ILE A 16 10.05 -2.82 -14.88
CA ILE A 16 9.59 -4.20 -14.69
C ILE A 16 8.38 -4.24 -13.75
N ALA A 17 8.44 -3.51 -12.63
CA ALA A 17 7.35 -3.46 -11.67
C ALA A 17 6.07 -2.87 -12.28
N ASP A 18 6.20 -1.82 -13.10
CA ASP A 18 5.07 -1.20 -13.81
C ASP A 18 4.46 -2.16 -14.83
N ALA A 19 5.29 -2.88 -15.59
CA ALA A 19 4.83 -3.92 -16.51
C ALA A 19 4.10 -5.03 -15.77
N ALA A 20 4.69 -5.53 -14.68
CA ALA A 20 4.07 -6.55 -13.85
C ALA A 20 2.73 -6.07 -13.29
N LEU A 21 2.65 -4.85 -12.76
CA LEU A 21 1.41 -4.26 -12.26
C LEU A 21 0.32 -4.21 -13.35
N ARG A 22 0.65 -3.80 -14.58
CA ARG A 22 -0.31 -3.84 -15.70
C ARG A 22 -0.80 -5.25 -16.01
N ALA A 23 0.09 -6.24 -16.00
CA ALA A 23 -0.29 -7.64 -16.19
C ALA A 23 -1.19 -8.15 -15.05
N PHE A 24 -0.82 -7.84 -13.81
CA PHE A 24 -1.57 -8.22 -12.61
C PHE A 24 -2.96 -7.61 -12.55
N ARG A 25 -3.15 -6.37 -13.01
CA ARG A 25 -4.48 -5.74 -13.08
C ARG A 25 -5.47 -6.48 -13.98
N ARG A 26 -4.99 -7.19 -15.01
CA ARG A 26 -5.87 -7.87 -15.98
C ARG A 26 -6.43 -9.20 -15.45
N LYS A 27 -5.66 -9.93 -14.63
CA LYS A 27 -6.02 -11.30 -14.25
C LYS A 27 -5.54 -11.76 -12.87
N GLY A 28 -4.97 -10.85 -12.08
CA GLY A 28 -4.43 -11.12 -10.75
C GLY A 28 -3.01 -11.69 -10.75
N PHE A 29 -2.42 -11.78 -9.55
CA PHE A 29 -1.04 -12.27 -9.34
C PHE A 29 -0.88 -13.74 -9.70
N GLN A 30 -1.83 -14.58 -9.25
CA GLN A 30 -1.74 -16.02 -9.44
C GLN A 30 -1.84 -16.42 -10.91
N ALA A 31 -2.80 -15.86 -11.65
CA ALA A 31 -2.99 -16.20 -13.06
C ALA A 31 -1.91 -15.61 -13.98
N THR A 32 -1.10 -14.65 -13.52
CA THR A 32 -0.03 -14.03 -14.32
C THR A 32 1.23 -14.88 -14.32
N SER A 33 1.77 -15.15 -15.51
CA SER A 33 3.02 -15.90 -15.72
C SER A 33 4.21 -14.96 -15.93
N MET A 34 5.43 -15.47 -15.71
CA MET A 34 6.66 -14.73 -16.07
C MET A 34 6.71 -14.39 -17.55
N ALA A 35 6.24 -15.28 -18.43
CA ALA A 35 6.23 -15.04 -19.88
C ALA A 35 5.41 -13.81 -20.26
N GLU A 36 4.30 -13.55 -19.56
CA GLU A 36 3.47 -12.38 -19.82
C GLU A 36 4.07 -11.10 -19.24
N ILE A 37 4.74 -11.16 -18.08
CA ILE A 37 5.48 -10.02 -17.55
C ILE A 37 6.62 -9.65 -18.52
N ILE A 38 7.33 -10.65 -19.05
CA ILE A 38 8.36 -10.48 -20.07
C ILE A 38 7.76 -9.78 -21.30
N ALA A 39 6.67 -10.32 -21.84
CA ALA A 39 5.99 -9.74 -23.00
C ALA A 39 5.49 -8.30 -22.74
N GLU A 40 4.90 -8.05 -21.57
CA GLU A 40 4.36 -6.74 -21.16
C GLU A 40 5.46 -5.68 -20.92
N SER A 41 6.66 -6.13 -20.53
CA SER A 41 7.80 -5.23 -20.29
C SER A 41 8.57 -4.88 -21.56
N GLY A 42 8.50 -5.72 -22.59
CA GLY A 42 9.35 -5.63 -23.79
C GLY A 42 10.84 -5.95 -23.52
N LEU A 43 11.20 -6.41 -22.32
CA LEU A 43 12.55 -6.77 -21.94
C LEU A 43 12.84 -8.24 -22.22
N SER A 44 14.12 -8.60 -22.31
CA SER A 44 14.51 -10.01 -22.40
C SER A 44 14.28 -10.73 -21.07
N ALA A 45 14.03 -12.03 -21.14
CA ALA A 45 13.92 -12.87 -19.94
C ALA A 45 15.16 -12.71 -19.04
N GLY A 46 16.36 -12.73 -19.63
CA GLY A 46 17.62 -12.56 -18.90
C GLY A 46 17.74 -11.21 -18.19
N ALA A 47 17.20 -10.13 -18.77
CA ALA A 47 17.16 -8.84 -18.10
C ALA A 47 16.27 -8.89 -16.85
N ILE A 48 15.06 -9.46 -16.95
CA ILE A 48 14.14 -9.54 -15.81
C ILE A 48 14.69 -10.45 -14.72
N TYR A 49 15.17 -11.65 -15.08
CA TYR A 49 15.76 -12.58 -14.12
C TYR A 49 17.05 -12.05 -13.47
N GLY A 50 17.75 -11.11 -14.12
CA GLY A 50 18.87 -10.37 -13.52
C GLY A 50 18.45 -9.42 -12.40
N HIS A 51 17.20 -8.95 -12.38
CA HIS A 51 16.67 -8.06 -11.34
C HIS A 51 15.80 -8.80 -10.31
N TYR A 52 15.09 -9.85 -10.74
CA TYR A 52 14.13 -10.58 -9.91
C TYR A 52 14.32 -12.09 -10.09
N PRO A 53 14.59 -12.83 -9.00
CA PRO A 53 14.80 -14.28 -9.08
C PRO A 53 13.50 -15.05 -9.36
N SER A 54 12.34 -14.48 -9.06
CA SER A 54 11.04 -15.13 -9.20
C SER A 54 9.91 -14.13 -9.45
N LYS A 55 8.73 -14.65 -9.85
CA LYS A 55 7.49 -13.87 -9.94
C LYS A 55 7.11 -13.28 -8.57
N ASP A 56 7.31 -14.04 -7.50
CA ASP A 56 6.94 -13.61 -6.14
C ASP A 56 7.79 -12.42 -5.69
N ALA A 57 9.07 -12.41 -6.04
CA ALA A 57 9.94 -11.25 -5.82
C ALA A 57 9.42 -9.98 -6.53
N ILE A 58 8.84 -10.13 -7.73
CA ILE A 58 8.20 -9.01 -8.46
C ILE A 58 6.91 -8.58 -7.76
N ILE A 59 6.08 -9.53 -7.32
CA ILE A 59 4.82 -9.27 -6.61
C ILE A 59 5.08 -8.46 -5.34
N VAL A 60 6.08 -8.83 -4.55
CA VAL A 60 6.49 -8.14 -3.33
C VAL A 60 6.94 -6.71 -3.63
N ASP A 61 7.75 -6.53 -4.67
CA ASP A 61 8.26 -5.21 -5.07
C ASP A 61 7.10 -4.30 -5.52
N VAL A 62 6.19 -4.81 -6.35
CA VAL A 62 4.98 -4.09 -6.79
C VAL A 62 4.11 -3.69 -5.60
N ALA A 63 3.83 -4.61 -4.68
CA ALA A 63 3.01 -4.31 -3.52
C ALA A 63 3.67 -3.28 -2.59
N SER A 64 4.99 -3.39 -2.39
CA SER A 64 5.76 -2.43 -1.58
C SER A 64 5.69 -1.03 -2.17
N ARG A 65 5.74 -0.90 -3.50
CA ARG A 65 5.55 0.39 -4.21
C ARG A 65 4.14 0.93 -4.04
N VAL A 66 3.13 0.09 -4.18
CA VAL A 66 1.72 0.50 -4.04
C VAL A 66 1.48 1.08 -2.65
N VAL A 67 1.94 0.41 -1.59
CA VAL A 67 1.81 0.93 -0.23
C VAL A 67 2.74 2.11 0.03
N GLY A 68 3.97 2.09 -0.49
CA GLY A 68 4.91 3.21 -0.39
C GLY A 68 4.34 4.51 -0.96
N ASN A 69 3.63 4.44 -2.10
CA ASN A 69 2.94 5.59 -2.67
C ASN A 69 1.82 6.12 -1.76
N ARG A 70 1.14 5.24 -1.01
CA ARG A 70 0.13 5.65 -0.03
C ARG A 70 0.74 6.37 1.17
N ILE A 71 1.93 5.96 1.60
CA ILE A 71 2.69 6.67 2.64
C ILE A 71 2.99 8.10 2.17
N LEU A 72 3.48 8.26 0.93
CA LEU A 72 3.75 9.58 0.35
C LEU A 72 2.48 10.43 0.22
N ASP A 73 1.33 9.83 -0.07
CA ASP A 73 0.05 10.53 -0.13
C ASP A 73 -0.36 11.07 1.26
N VAL A 74 -0.18 10.29 2.32
CA VAL A 74 -0.43 10.72 3.72
C VAL A 74 0.54 11.83 4.14
N GLU A 75 1.83 11.68 3.87
CA GLU A 75 2.84 12.71 4.16
C GLU A 75 2.56 14.01 3.41
N ARG A 76 2.06 13.93 2.18
CA ARG A 76 1.66 15.12 1.41
C ARG A 76 0.46 15.80 2.05
N LEU A 77 -0.53 15.04 2.48
CA LEU A 77 -1.71 15.57 3.16
C LEU A 77 -1.36 16.21 4.51
N ALA A 78 -0.34 15.71 5.21
CA ALA A 78 0.15 16.31 6.45
C ALA A 78 0.65 17.77 6.29
N ARG A 79 0.98 18.15 5.04
CA ARG A 79 1.46 19.49 4.66
C ARG A 79 0.36 20.41 4.12
N THR A 80 -0.88 19.94 4.00
CA THR A 80 -2.01 20.74 3.50
C THR A 80 -2.88 21.25 4.65
N GLU A 81 -3.29 22.52 4.57
CA GLU A 81 -4.20 23.15 5.54
C GLU A 81 -5.57 23.47 4.91
N PRO A 82 -6.69 23.18 5.60
CA PRO A 82 -6.78 22.47 6.89
C PRO A 82 -6.50 20.97 6.76
N LEU A 83 -5.96 20.36 7.82
CA LEU A 83 -5.84 18.89 7.92
C LEU A 83 -7.23 18.23 7.98
N ALA A 84 -7.45 17.23 7.12
CA ALA A 84 -8.65 16.42 7.17
C ALA A 84 -8.69 15.53 8.44
N PRO A 85 -9.86 15.19 8.98
CA PRO A 85 -9.95 14.28 10.12
C PRO A 85 -9.36 12.90 9.81
N PRO A 86 -8.61 12.26 10.74
CA PRO A 86 -8.01 10.94 10.54
C PRO A 86 -8.99 9.86 10.03
N PRO A 87 -10.27 9.83 10.45
CA PRO A 87 -11.24 8.88 9.89
C PRO A 87 -11.49 8.96 8.37
N THR A 88 -11.08 10.05 7.71
CA THR A 88 -11.17 10.19 6.24
C THR A 88 -10.01 9.53 5.49
N ILE A 89 -8.90 9.24 6.18
CA ILE A 89 -7.69 8.68 5.58
C ILE A 89 -7.90 7.30 4.95
N PRO A 90 -8.67 6.38 5.55
CA PRO A 90 -8.96 5.09 4.90
C PRO A 90 -9.53 5.23 3.49
N ARG A 91 -10.40 6.23 3.23
CA ARG A 91 -10.95 6.50 1.89
C ARG A 91 -9.84 6.86 0.90
N LEU A 92 -8.91 7.73 1.30
CA LEU A 92 -7.76 8.11 0.46
C LEU A 92 -6.89 6.89 0.14
N LEU A 93 -6.56 6.09 1.17
CA LEU A 93 -5.72 4.91 1.03
C LEU A 93 -6.36 3.87 0.10
N ILE A 94 -7.65 3.60 0.30
CA ILE A 94 -8.43 2.67 -0.50
C ILE A 94 -8.55 3.16 -1.94
N GLY A 95 -8.91 4.43 -2.17
CA GLY A 95 -9.03 4.99 -3.52
C GLY A 95 -7.73 4.90 -4.31
N GLY A 96 -6.60 5.26 -3.69
CA GLY A 96 -5.28 5.13 -4.31
C GLY A 96 -4.90 3.67 -4.59
N MET A 97 -5.21 2.76 -3.68
CA MET A 97 -4.95 1.32 -3.84
C MET A 97 -5.80 0.71 -4.96
N LEU A 98 -7.10 1.04 -5.03
CA LEU A 98 -8.00 0.60 -6.10
C LEU A 98 -7.54 1.16 -7.46
N GLY A 99 -7.13 2.42 -7.53
CA GLY A 99 -6.60 3.02 -8.76
C GLY A 99 -5.33 2.32 -9.25
N ALA A 100 -4.47 1.88 -8.33
CA ALA A 100 -3.23 1.18 -8.65
C ALA A 100 -3.45 -0.29 -9.02
N LEU A 101 -4.17 -1.04 -8.19
CA LEU A 101 -4.32 -2.51 -8.30
C LEU A 101 -5.54 -2.95 -9.09
N GLY A 102 -6.57 -2.11 -9.22
CA GLY A 102 -7.87 -2.45 -9.81
C GLY A 102 -8.74 -3.37 -8.94
N ASN A 103 -8.14 -4.28 -8.17
CA ASN A 103 -8.84 -5.23 -7.31
C ASN A 103 -8.15 -5.30 -5.93
N PRO A 104 -8.87 -5.01 -4.82
CA PRO A 104 -8.29 -5.04 -3.48
C PRO A 104 -7.93 -6.46 -2.99
N ALA A 105 -8.58 -7.51 -3.51
CA ALA A 105 -8.31 -8.91 -3.14
C ALA A 105 -6.86 -9.34 -3.44
N ILE A 106 -6.17 -8.61 -4.30
CA ILE A 106 -4.75 -8.75 -4.59
C ILE A 106 -3.90 -8.61 -3.30
N MET A 107 -4.27 -7.69 -2.40
CA MET A 107 -3.57 -7.52 -1.13
C MET A 107 -3.75 -8.72 -0.18
N LEU A 108 -4.90 -9.39 -0.22
CA LEU A 108 -5.13 -10.60 0.58
C LEU A 108 -4.20 -11.73 0.19
N GLN A 109 -3.96 -11.91 -1.11
CA GLN A 109 -3.05 -12.93 -1.63
C GLN A 109 -1.63 -12.69 -1.11
N LEU A 110 -1.18 -11.43 -1.12
CA LEU A 110 0.13 -11.05 -0.59
C LEU A 110 0.24 -11.28 0.92
N TRP A 111 -0.79 -10.94 1.69
CA TRP A 111 -0.78 -11.21 3.14
C TRP A 111 -0.74 -12.69 3.43
N GLY A 112 -1.47 -13.51 2.66
CA GLY A 112 -1.39 -14.96 2.71
C GLY A 112 0.05 -15.46 2.50
N GLU A 113 0.75 -14.92 1.50
CA GLU A 113 2.15 -15.28 1.24
C GLU A 113 3.10 -14.83 2.37
N GLY A 114 2.86 -13.67 2.98
CA GLY A 114 3.65 -13.20 4.13
C GLY A 114 3.50 -14.10 5.38
N VAL A 115 2.44 -14.91 5.45
CA VAL A 115 2.31 -15.93 6.50
C VAL A 115 3.24 -17.11 6.23
N THR A 116 3.47 -17.48 4.97
CA THR A 116 4.22 -18.67 4.58
C THR A 116 5.70 -18.42 4.28
N ASP A 117 6.05 -17.27 3.70
CA ASP A 117 7.42 -16.90 3.31
C ASP A 117 8.01 -15.82 4.26
N PRO A 118 9.09 -16.13 5.01
CA PRO A 118 9.76 -15.18 5.89
C PRO A 118 10.33 -13.92 5.20
N ALA A 119 10.75 -14.02 3.93
CA ALA A 119 11.26 -12.89 3.18
C ALA A 119 10.11 -11.91 2.86
N VAL A 120 8.97 -12.45 2.40
CA VAL A 120 7.75 -11.66 2.16
C VAL A 120 7.25 -11.05 3.46
N ARG A 121 7.28 -11.81 4.57
CA ARG A 121 6.90 -11.33 5.90
C ARG A 121 7.72 -10.12 6.35
N THR A 122 9.04 -10.18 6.19
CA THR A 122 9.94 -9.07 6.55
C THR A 122 9.58 -7.81 5.78
N VAL A 123 9.39 -7.94 4.46
CA VAL A 123 9.03 -6.78 3.63
C VAL A 123 7.65 -6.22 4.01
N ALA A 124 6.65 -7.08 4.20
CA ALA A 124 5.31 -6.67 4.62
C ALA A 124 5.34 -5.97 5.99
N HIS A 125 6.12 -6.51 6.94
CA HIS A 125 6.32 -5.90 8.26
C HIS A 125 6.88 -4.48 8.14
N ASP A 126 7.97 -4.29 7.39
CA ASP A 126 8.62 -2.98 7.25
C ASP A 126 7.71 -1.95 6.60
N VAL A 127 6.93 -2.37 5.61
CA VAL A 127 5.91 -1.55 4.96
C VAL A 127 4.80 -1.15 5.95
N ILE A 128 4.29 -2.08 6.75
CA ILE A 128 3.26 -1.82 7.76
C ILE A 128 3.78 -0.88 8.85
N VAL A 129 5.02 -1.08 9.32
CA VAL A 129 5.65 -0.21 10.33
C VAL A 129 5.76 1.22 9.82
N ARG A 130 6.24 1.40 8.57
CA ARG A 130 6.34 2.72 7.95
C ARG A 130 4.99 3.39 7.75
N LEU A 131 3.99 2.65 7.27
CA LEU A 131 2.64 3.18 7.10
C LEU A 131 2.01 3.59 8.43
N ARG A 132 2.17 2.77 9.48
CA ARG A 132 1.71 3.09 10.83
C ARG A 132 2.38 4.36 11.37
N GLY A 133 3.69 4.51 11.14
CA GLY A 133 4.44 5.72 11.51
C GLY A 133 3.86 6.98 10.85
N ALA A 134 3.66 6.94 9.53
CA ALA A 134 3.10 8.08 8.80
C ALA A 134 1.65 8.42 9.24
N LEU A 135 0.84 7.42 9.53
CA LEU A 135 -0.52 7.62 10.06
C LEU A 135 -0.51 8.20 11.47
N ALA A 136 0.41 7.76 12.34
CA ALA A 136 0.57 8.31 13.68
C ALA A 136 1.03 9.78 13.62
N GLU A 137 2.04 10.08 12.80
CA GLU A 137 2.50 11.46 12.59
C GLU A 137 1.37 12.36 12.07
N TYR A 138 0.63 11.91 11.05
CA TYR A 138 -0.53 12.63 10.52
C TYR A 138 -1.59 12.91 11.61
N THR A 139 -1.91 11.88 12.40
CA THR A 139 -2.95 11.96 13.44
C THR A 139 -2.53 12.86 14.59
N SER A 140 -1.26 12.80 15.02
CA SER A 140 -0.71 13.70 16.04
C SER A 140 -0.77 15.15 15.56
N LEU A 141 -0.33 15.42 14.33
CA LEU A 141 -0.42 16.75 13.73
C LEU A 141 -1.87 17.26 13.66
N TRP A 142 -2.83 16.39 13.32
CA TRP A 142 -4.24 16.77 13.28
C TRP A 142 -4.78 17.16 14.65
N HIS A 143 -4.46 16.40 15.72
CA HIS A 143 -4.83 16.75 17.10
C HIS A 143 -4.22 18.08 17.54
N GLN A 144 -2.93 18.26 17.30
CA GLN A 144 -2.22 19.50 17.65
C GLN A 144 -2.83 20.72 16.95
N ARG A 145 -3.10 20.63 15.65
CA ARG A 145 -3.58 21.78 14.85
C ARG A 145 -5.07 22.05 14.99
N THR A 146 -5.88 21.00 15.14
CA THR A 146 -7.35 21.12 15.18
C THR A 146 -7.88 21.33 16.60
N HIS A 147 -7.21 20.73 17.60
CA HIS A 147 -7.69 20.73 18.99
C HIS A 147 -6.73 21.44 19.96
N GLY A 148 -5.53 21.82 19.51
CA GLY A 148 -4.53 22.43 20.39
C GLY A 148 -3.95 21.46 21.42
N THR A 149 -4.11 20.15 21.17
CA THR A 149 -3.60 19.10 22.07
C THR A 149 -2.07 19.21 22.18
N PRO A 150 -1.49 19.15 23.39
CA PRO A 150 -0.04 19.11 23.58
C PRO A 150 0.62 17.97 22.78
N PRO A 151 1.87 18.14 22.27
CA PRO A 151 2.50 17.14 21.41
C PRO A 151 2.62 15.74 22.03
N ASP A 152 2.96 15.64 23.31
CA ASP A 152 3.10 14.38 24.04
C ASP A 152 1.76 13.64 24.19
N GLU A 153 0.68 14.36 24.50
CA GLU A 153 -0.67 13.81 24.54
C GLU A 153 -1.17 13.41 23.14
N ALA A 154 -0.90 14.23 22.13
CA ALA A 154 -1.27 13.96 20.74
C ALA A 154 -0.58 12.71 20.18
N ASP A 155 0.69 12.50 20.53
CA ASP A 155 1.45 11.31 20.12
C ASP A 155 0.90 10.02 20.73
N VAL A 156 0.46 10.06 22.00
CA VAL A 156 -0.21 8.92 22.66
C VAL A 156 -1.53 8.59 21.95
N LEU A 157 -2.39 9.59 21.74
CA LEU A 157 -3.65 9.41 21.02
C LEU A 157 -3.43 8.87 19.60
N ALA A 158 -2.44 9.40 18.90
CA ALA A 158 -2.10 8.97 17.55
C ALA A 158 -1.60 7.52 17.50
N ALA A 159 -0.79 7.10 18.47
CA ALA A 159 -0.30 5.73 18.56
C ALA A 159 -1.45 4.72 18.79
N GLU A 160 -2.49 5.11 19.52
CA GLU A 160 -3.70 4.31 19.74
C GLU A 160 -4.63 4.29 18.52
N GLN A 161 -4.76 5.42 17.82
CA GLN A 161 -5.67 5.57 16.68
C GLN A 161 -5.11 5.00 15.36
N ALA A 162 -3.79 5.09 15.12
CA ALA A 162 -3.20 4.66 13.84
C ALA A 162 -3.48 3.18 13.47
N PRO A 163 -3.42 2.20 14.40
CA PRO A 163 -3.82 0.82 14.12
C PRO A 163 -5.29 0.67 13.71
N LEU A 164 -6.19 1.53 14.19
CA LEU A 164 -7.61 1.51 13.82
C LEU A 164 -7.80 1.93 12.35
N LEU A 165 -7.04 2.94 11.89
CA LEU A 165 -7.05 3.38 10.49
C LEU A 165 -6.58 2.26 9.55
N ILE A 166 -5.51 1.55 9.94
CA ILE A 166 -5.02 0.38 9.19
C ILE A 166 -6.11 -0.71 9.17
N SER A 167 -6.71 -1.01 10.32
CA SER A 167 -7.76 -2.03 10.43
C SER A 167 -8.98 -1.69 9.58
N ALA A 168 -9.34 -0.42 9.46
CA ALA A 168 -10.42 0.02 8.56
C ALA A 168 -10.10 -0.26 7.09
N VAL A 169 -8.86 -0.04 6.64
CA VAL A 169 -8.43 -0.41 5.27
C VAL A 169 -8.42 -1.92 5.09
N GLN A 170 -7.89 -2.67 6.06
CA GLN A 170 -7.82 -4.13 5.97
C GLN A 170 -9.22 -4.77 5.97
N GLY A 171 -10.12 -4.27 6.82
CA GLY A 171 -11.52 -4.68 6.86
C GLY A 171 -12.24 -4.43 5.53
N PHE A 172 -11.99 -3.28 4.89
CA PHE A 172 -12.51 -3.00 3.54
C PHE A 172 -11.99 -4.02 2.53
N VAL A 173 -10.68 -4.27 2.51
CA VAL A 173 -10.04 -5.22 1.58
C VAL A 173 -10.61 -6.63 1.74
N VAL A 174 -10.75 -7.12 2.97
CA VAL A 174 -11.34 -8.43 3.24
C VAL A 174 -12.80 -8.47 2.80
N GLN A 175 -13.63 -7.56 3.31
CA GLN A 175 -15.07 -7.62 3.11
C GLN A 175 -15.45 -7.42 1.64
N SER A 176 -14.81 -6.48 0.93
CA SER A 176 -15.04 -6.29 -0.51
C SER A 176 -14.65 -7.50 -1.37
N ALA A 177 -13.79 -8.39 -0.86
CA ALA A 177 -13.34 -9.57 -1.59
C ALA A 177 -14.19 -10.81 -1.33
N ILE A 178 -14.79 -10.97 -0.14
CA ILE A 178 -15.43 -12.23 0.28
C ILE A 178 -16.90 -12.11 0.69
N VAL A 179 -17.41 -10.90 0.95
CA VAL A 179 -18.80 -10.68 1.36
C VAL A 179 -19.63 -10.33 0.12
N PRO A 180 -20.63 -11.16 -0.26
CA PRO A 180 -21.57 -10.81 -1.32
C PRO A 180 -22.30 -9.50 -0.98
N ASP A 181 -22.56 -8.68 -1.99
CA ASP A 181 -23.29 -7.40 -1.85
C ASP A 181 -22.67 -6.39 -0.86
N PHE A 182 -21.36 -6.47 -0.62
CA PHE A 182 -20.64 -5.46 0.17
C PHE A 182 -20.83 -4.05 -0.42
N ASP A 183 -21.33 -3.11 0.38
CA ASP A 183 -21.47 -1.70 0.02
C ASP A 183 -20.21 -0.92 0.45
N PRO A 184 -19.31 -0.57 -0.51
CA PRO A 184 -18.05 0.10 -0.20
C PRO A 184 -18.26 1.49 0.39
N GLU A 185 -19.29 2.20 -0.05
CA GLU A 185 -19.55 3.56 0.39
C GLU A 185 -20.24 3.59 1.75
N ALA A 186 -21.13 2.65 2.05
CA ALA A 186 -21.66 2.50 3.41
C ALA A 186 -20.55 2.19 4.42
N TYR A 187 -19.60 1.32 4.06
CA TYR A 187 -18.45 1.02 4.90
C TYR A 187 -17.61 2.26 5.18
N LEU A 188 -17.22 3.01 4.14
CA LEU A 188 -16.42 4.23 4.30
C LEU A 188 -17.15 5.31 5.10
N ARG A 189 -18.46 5.50 4.88
CA ARG A 189 -19.28 6.41 5.71
C ARG A 189 -19.31 5.97 7.17
N ALA A 190 -19.40 4.68 7.44
CA ALA A 190 -19.39 4.15 8.81
C ALA A 190 -18.03 4.38 9.48
N VAL A 191 -16.93 4.13 8.78
CA VAL A 191 -15.57 4.42 9.25
C VAL A 191 -15.43 5.89 9.62
N GLU A 192 -15.86 6.81 8.77
CA GLU A 192 -15.78 8.26 9.01
C GLU A 192 -16.68 8.77 10.16
N LYS A 193 -17.74 8.01 10.47
CA LYS A 193 -18.70 8.32 11.52
C LYS A 193 -18.28 7.77 12.89
N TYR A 194 -17.73 6.56 12.94
CA TYR A 194 -17.54 5.80 14.18
C TYR A 194 -16.08 5.69 14.63
N LEU A 195 -15.10 5.94 13.76
CA LEU A 195 -13.73 6.04 14.22
C LEU A 195 -13.51 7.32 15.05
N PRO A 196 -12.65 7.28 16.07
CA PRO A 196 -12.31 8.45 16.87
C PRO A 196 -11.84 9.61 16.00
N ARG A 197 -12.32 10.81 16.34
CA ARG A 197 -11.75 12.08 15.90
C ARG A 197 -10.86 12.53 17.04
#